data_AF-A0A2G1WFJ9-F1
#
_entry.id   AF-A0A2G1WFJ9-F1
#
_cell.length_a   1.000
_cell.length_b   1.000
_cell.length_c   1.000
_cell.angle_alpha   90.00
_cell.angle_beta   90.00
_cell.angle_gamma   90.00
#
_symmetry.space_group_name_H-M   'P 1'
#
loop_
_entity.id
_entity.type
_entity.pdbx_description
1 polymer ?
#
loop_
_entity_poly.entity_id
_entity_poly.type
_entity_poly.pdbx_seq_one_letter_code
_entity_poly.pdbx_strand_id
1 'polypeptide(L)'
;MSVAERFGASIEVAGPDPESEGFFFVKRRDGVAHEAFVTGLLGLVGTAGRLVLHHQSGFAIVRLPHGRARRLGRLPWIDTVGGIRFDPEQFAAVTGVPMG
;
A
#
# COMPACT_ATOMS: atom_id res chain seq x y z
N MET A 1 22.00 -22.88 5.40
CA MET A 1 21.77 -22.85 6.85
C MET A 1 21.23 -21.48 7.21
N SER A 2 20.01 -21.42 7.73
CA SER A 2 19.39 -20.18 8.22
C SER A 2 19.79 -19.90 9.67
N VAL A 3 19.67 -18.64 10.12
CA VAL A 3 19.93 -18.25 11.52
C VAL A 3 19.00 -19.01 12.49
N ALA A 4 17.78 -19.33 12.07
CA ALA A 4 16.81 -20.07 12.89
C ALA A 4 17.26 -21.52 13.20
N GLU A 5 17.86 -22.20 12.23
CA GLU A 5 18.36 -23.58 12.41
C GLU A 5 19.51 -23.66 13.43
N ARG A 6 20.26 -22.57 13.65
CA ARG A 6 21.36 -22.51 14.61
C ARG A 6 20.92 -22.39 16.07
N PHE A 7 19.70 -21.92 16.34
CA PHE A 7 19.25 -21.58 17.69
C PHE A 7 18.11 -22.49 18.21
N GLY A 8 17.69 -23.51 17.45
CA GLY A 8 16.62 -24.42 17.89
C GLY A 8 15.29 -23.72 18.15
N ALA A 9 15.08 -22.52 17.60
CA ALA A 9 13.94 -21.67 17.85
C ALA A 9 13.06 -21.58 16.60
N SER A 10 11.78 -21.90 16.74
CA SER A 10 10.77 -21.61 15.73
C SER A 10 10.40 -20.13 15.83
N ILE A 11 10.72 -19.33 14.81
CA ILE A 11 10.26 -17.95 14.71
C ILE A 11 8.94 -17.96 13.95
N GLU A 12 7.84 -17.76 14.66
CA GLU A 12 6.52 -17.57 14.07
C GLU A 12 6.25 -16.06 13.94
N VAL A 13 6.38 -15.53 12.72
CA VAL A 13 6.06 -14.13 12.44
C VAL A 13 4.57 -14.04 12.15
N ALA A 14 3.77 -13.77 13.18
CA ALA A 14 2.37 -13.44 13.01
C ALA A 14 2.26 -12.04 12.37
N GLY A 15 1.83 -11.99 11.11
CA GLY A 15 1.46 -10.74 10.47
C GLY A 15 0.14 -10.19 11.02
N PRO A 16 -0.18 -8.92 10.75
CA PRO A 16 -1.50 -8.37 11.04
C PRO A 16 -2.60 -9.20 10.36
N ASP A 17 -3.78 -9.22 10.98
CA ASP A 17 -4.97 -9.87 10.45
C ASP A 17 -5.20 -9.44 8.98
N PRO A 18 -5.32 -10.38 8.03
CA PRO A 18 -5.50 -10.07 6.61
C PRO A 18 -6.72 -9.17 6.31
N GLU A 19 -7.74 -9.19 7.17
CA GLU A 19 -8.96 -8.39 7.00
C GLU A 19 -8.88 -7.02 7.68
N SER A 20 -7.85 -6.78 8.50
CA SER A 20 -7.62 -5.46 9.09
C SER A 20 -7.25 -4.43 8.01
N GLU A 21 -8.01 -3.33 7.98
CA GLU A 21 -7.77 -2.17 7.12
C GLU A 21 -6.55 -1.38 7.60
N GLY A 22 -5.76 -0.88 6.65
CA GLY A 22 -4.60 -0.05 6.93
C GLY A 22 -4.24 0.83 5.74
N PHE A 23 -3.27 1.73 5.94
CA PHE A 23 -2.73 2.56 4.87
C PHE A 23 -1.45 1.96 4.31
N PHE A 24 -1.37 1.96 2.98
CA PHE A 24 -0.25 1.39 2.25
C PHE A 24 0.28 2.39 1.24
N PHE A 25 1.58 2.60 1.28
CA PHE A 25 2.34 3.23 0.22
C PHE A 25 2.51 2.22 -0.92
N VAL A 26 2.19 2.64 -2.14
CA VAL A 26 2.31 1.84 -3.36
C VAL A 26 3.17 2.60 -4.34
N LYS A 27 4.31 2.03 -4.72
CA LYS A 27 5.21 2.59 -5.72
C LYS A 27 5.02 1.87 -7.05
N ARG A 28 4.87 2.65 -8.10
CA ARG A 28 4.81 2.19 -9.48
C ARG A 28 6.21 1.80 -9.95
N ARG A 29 6.32 0.78 -10.82
CA ARG A 29 7.59 0.53 -11.53
C ARG A 29 7.94 1.65 -12.50
N ASP A 30 9.22 1.75 -12.79
CA ASP A 30 9.73 2.63 -13.84
C ASP A 30 9.19 2.19 -15.21
N GLY A 31 8.90 3.17 -16.08
CA GLY A 31 8.37 2.93 -17.43
C GLY A 31 6.86 2.68 -17.52
N VAL A 32 6.16 2.40 -16.42
CA VAL A 32 4.69 2.38 -16.40
C VAL A 32 4.16 3.82 -16.51
N ALA A 33 3.08 4.10 -17.24
CA ALA A 33 2.50 5.45 -17.31
C ALA A 33 1.76 5.82 -16.01
N HIS A 34 1.75 7.10 -15.62
CA HIS A 34 1.13 7.54 -14.35
C HIS A 34 -0.38 7.33 -14.36
N GLU A 35 -1.06 7.77 -15.43
CA GLU A 35 -2.51 7.61 -15.58
C GLU A 35 -2.94 6.13 -15.59
N ALA A 36 -2.16 5.27 -16.26
CA ALA A 36 -2.40 3.83 -16.27
C ALA A 36 -2.24 3.21 -14.88
N PHE A 37 -1.25 3.67 -14.11
CA PHE A 37 -1.04 3.26 -12.72
C PHE A 37 -2.22 3.66 -11.83
N VAL A 38 -2.65 4.93 -11.89
CA VAL A 38 -3.78 5.43 -11.09
C VAL A 38 -5.08 4.72 -11.46
N THR A 39 -5.36 4.58 -12.76
CA THR A 39 -6.56 3.89 -13.25
C THR A 39 -6.56 2.42 -12.85
N GLY A 40 -5.40 1.74 -12.96
CA GLY A 40 -5.24 0.36 -12.52
C GLY A 40 -5.45 0.21 -11.01
N LEU A 41 -4.94 1.14 -10.20
CA LEU A 41 -5.20 1.15 -8.76
C LEU A 41 -6.67 1.35 -8.44
N LEU A 42 -7.33 2.35 -9.03
CA LEU A 42 -8.77 2.60 -8.84
C LEU A 42 -9.60 1.34 -9.15
N GLY A 43 -9.30 0.65 -10.25
CA GLY A 43 -9.97 -0.62 -10.60
C GLY A 43 -9.80 -1.74 -9.57
N LEU A 44 -8.69 -1.74 -8.80
CA LEU A 44 -8.39 -2.78 -7.81
C LEU A 44 -8.84 -2.45 -6.39
N VAL A 45 -8.72 -1.18 -6.00
CA VAL A 45 -9.08 -0.70 -4.66
C VAL A 45 -10.57 -0.40 -4.56
N GLY A 46 -11.23 -0.10 -5.69
CA GLY A 46 -12.65 0.25 -5.75
C GLY A 46 -12.87 1.77 -5.74
N THR A 47 -13.78 2.24 -4.87
CA THR A 47 -14.19 3.65 -4.85
C THR A 47 -13.06 4.60 -4.43
N ALA A 48 -13.20 5.87 -4.82
CA ALA A 48 -12.20 6.92 -4.63
C ALA A 48 -11.73 7.10 -3.18
N GLY A 49 -12.58 6.87 -2.17
CA GLY A 49 -12.21 6.98 -0.74
C GLY A 49 -11.16 5.97 -0.26
N ARG A 50 -10.72 5.05 -1.12
CA ARG A 50 -9.62 4.11 -0.87
C ARG A 50 -8.33 4.50 -1.57
N LEU A 51 -8.36 5.40 -2.56
CA LEU A 51 -7.18 6.04 -3.13
C LEU A 51 -7.03 7.42 -2.48
N VAL A 52 -6.21 7.48 -1.45
CA VAL A 52 -6.09 8.62 -0.54
C VAL A 52 -5.31 9.75 -1.22
N LEU A 53 -4.18 9.42 -1.83
CA LEU A 53 -3.41 10.38 -2.62
C LEU A 53 -2.60 9.66 -3.67
N HIS A 54 -2.23 10.38 -4.72
CA HIS A 54 -1.24 9.94 -5.69
C HIS A 54 -0.41 11.13 -6.15
N HIS A 55 0.80 10.86 -6.65
CA HIS A 55 1.71 11.92 -7.09
C HIS A 55 2.40 11.58 -8.41
N GLN A 56 2.71 12.64 -9.18
CA GLN A 56 3.55 12.69 -10.39
C GLN A 56 4.72 11.70 -10.38
N SER A 57 5.40 11.66 -9.24
CA SER A 57 6.63 10.90 -9.02
C SER A 57 6.44 9.38 -8.95
N GLY A 58 5.23 8.86 -9.15
CA GLY A 58 4.98 7.42 -9.33
C GLY A 58 4.64 6.68 -8.05
N PHE A 59 3.94 7.32 -7.10
CA PHE A 59 3.40 6.62 -5.93
C PHE A 59 1.97 7.02 -5.61
N ALA A 60 1.33 6.18 -4.80
CA ALA A 60 0.03 6.41 -4.21
C ALA A 60 -0.03 5.92 -2.76
N ILE A 61 -0.92 6.51 -1.97
CA ILE A 61 -1.34 5.96 -0.68
C ILE A 61 -2.76 5.43 -0.85
N VAL A 62 -2.97 4.19 -0.40
CA VAL A 62 -4.25 3.50 -0.51
C VAL A 62 -4.68 2.95 0.86
N ARG A 63 -5.98 2.87 1.07
CA ARG A 63 -6.60 2.24 2.24
C ARG A 63 -7.26 0.92 1.84
N LEU A 64 -6.77 -0.18 2.39
CA LEU A 64 -7.25 -1.52 2.05
C LEU A 64 -6.88 -2.57 3.11
N PRO A 65 -7.51 -3.75 3.10
CA PRO A 65 -7.13 -4.85 3.98
C PRO A 65 -5.72 -5.35 3.70
N HIS A 66 -4.99 -5.78 4.74
CA HIS A 66 -3.63 -6.30 4.63
C HIS A 66 -3.48 -7.42 3.59
N GLY A 67 -4.46 -8.33 3.50
CA GLY A 67 -4.48 -9.40 2.51
C GLY A 67 -4.57 -8.90 1.06
N ARG A 68 -5.26 -7.77 0.83
CA ARG A 68 -5.30 -7.12 -0.50
C ARG A 68 -3.98 -6.38 -0.78
N ALA A 69 -3.38 -5.71 0.20
CA ALA A 69 -2.09 -5.05 0.05
C ALA A 69 -0.99 -6.02 -0.40
N ARG A 70 -0.94 -7.21 0.23
CA ARG A 70 0.02 -8.27 -0.13
C ARG A 70 -0.17 -8.79 -1.55
N ARG A 71 -1.42 -8.85 -2.04
CA ARG A 71 -1.70 -9.24 -3.43
C ARG A 71 -1.30 -8.14 -4.41
N LEU A 72 -1.52 -6.88 -4.04
CA LEU A 72 -1.13 -5.71 -4.82
C LEU A 72 0.38 -5.73 -5.12
N GLY A 73 1.21 -6.02 -4.12
CA GLY A 73 2.67 -6.10 -4.29
C GLY A 73 3.17 -7.21 -5.21
N ARG A 74 2.29 -8.10 -5.69
CA ARG A 74 2.65 -9.16 -6.66
C ARG A 74 2.37 -8.75 -8.12
N LEU A 75 1.78 -7.57 -8.34
CA LEU A 75 1.43 -7.12 -9.68
C LEU A 75 2.69 -6.63 -10.44
N PRO A 76 2.82 -6.95 -11.74
CA PRO A 76 4.05 -6.70 -12.49
C PRO A 76 4.35 -5.22 -12.75
N TRP A 77 3.37 -4.34 -12.56
CA TRP A 77 3.48 -2.88 -12.72
C TRP A 77 3.70 -2.13 -11.39
N ILE A 78 3.83 -2.88 -10.29
CA ILE A 78 4.10 -2.37 -8.94
C ILE A 78 5.52 -2.74 -8.53
N ASP A 79 6.24 -1.75 -8.02
CA ASP A 79 7.61 -1.88 -7.53
C ASP A 79 7.63 -2.28 -6.06
N THR A 80 6.81 -1.62 -5.24
CA THR A 80 6.78 -1.85 -3.79
C THR A 80 5.42 -1.52 -3.20
N VAL A 81 5.06 -2.28 -2.16
CA VAL A 81 3.94 -1.99 -1.27
C VAL A 81 4.44 -2.06 0.17
N GLY A 82 4.23 -0.99 0.93
CA GLY A 82 4.66 -0.89 2.33
C GLY A 82 3.56 -0.31 3.21
N GLY A 83 3.33 -0.89 4.39
CA GLY A 83 2.42 -0.33 5.38
C GLY A 83 2.99 0.98 5.94
N ILE A 84 2.14 1.98 6.14
CA ILE A 84 2.54 3.28 6.67
C ILE A 84 1.54 3.75 7.74
N ARG A 85 2.02 4.58 8.66
CA ARG A 85 1.14 5.38 9.51
C ARG A 85 0.74 6.61 8.72
N PHE A 86 -0.54 6.76 8.43
CA PHE A 86 -1.08 7.91 7.71
C PHE A 86 -2.35 8.37 8.41
N ASP A 87 -2.44 9.67 8.64
CA ASP A 87 -3.60 10.33 9.22
C ASP A 87 -4.21 11.27 8.17
N PRO A 88 -5.36 10.91 7.57
CA PRO A 88 -6.00 11.73 6.55
C PRO A 88 -6.44 13.10 7.06
N GLU A 89 -6.84 13.22 8.32
CA GLU A 89 -7.29 14.49 8.90
C GLU A 89 -6.12 15.44 9.09
N GLN A 90 -5.01 14.93 9.63
CA GLN A 90 -3.77 15.69 9.74
C GLN A 90 -3.25 16.14 8.37
N PHE A 91 -3.35 15.27 7.36
CA PHE A 91 -2.95 15.60 6.00
C PHE A 91 -3.86 16.68 5.37
N ALA A 92 -5.18 16.57 5.53
CA ALA A 92 -6.14 17.57 5.06
C ALA A 92 -5.90 18.94 5.71
N ALA A 93 -5.60 18.97 7.02
CA ALA A 93 -5.29 20.20 7.74
C ALA A 93 -4.04 20.93 7.21
N VAL A 94 -3.05 20.19 6.71
CA VAL A 94 -1.82 20.76 6.14
C VAL A 94 -2.00 21.18 4.68
N THR A 95 -2.80 20.43 3.91
CA THR A 95 -2.94 20.64 2.45
C THR A 95 -4.15 21.50 2.05
N GLY A 96 -5.10 21.72 2.96
CA GLY A 96 -6.33 22.45 2.70
C GLY A 96 -7.35 21.71 1.81
N VAL A 97 -7.14 20.42 1.54
CA VAL A 97 -8.03 19.60 0.70
C VAL A 97 -8.84 18.65 1.58
N PRO A 98 -10.19 18.71 1.57
CA PRO A 98 -11.02 17.73 2.27
C PRO A 98 -10.81 16.33 1.70
N MET A 99 -10.58 15.35 2.57
CA MET A 99 -10.54 13.94 2.20
C MET A 99 -11.95 13.36 2.33
N GLY A 100 -12.57 13.02 1.19
CA GLY A 100 -13.94 12.46 1.10
C GLY A 100 -14.02 10.95 1.23
#